data_AF-A0A134AD16-F1
#
_entry.id   AF-A0A134AD16-F1
#
_cell.length_a   1.000
_cell.length_b   1.000
_cell.length_c   1.000
_cell.angle_alpha   90.00
_cell.angle_beta   90.00
_cell.angle_gamma   90.00
#
_symmetry.space_group_name_H-M   'P 1'
#
loop_
_entity.id
_entity.type
_entity.pdbx_description
1 polymer ?
#
loop_
_entity_poly.entity_id
_entity_poly.type
_entity_poly.pdbx_seq_one_letter_code
_entity_poly.pdbx_strand_id
1 'polypeptide(L)'
;MGRRAVHMTQVDMIKNELSEHIGKHVIVKANRGRKRIVTRKGILKAVYPSLFVVTISSEGLTDRNISFTYSDVLTSTVKIAILEEDVDSSDLKIS
;
A
#
# COMPACT_ATOMS: atom_id res chain seq x y z
N MET A 1 15.57 8.64 34.07
CA MET A 1 14.57 8.96 33.02
C MET A 1 14.68 7.91 31.93
N GLY A 2 14.07 6.74 32.11
CA GLY A 2 14.23 5.61 31.20
C GLY A 2 13.58 5.89 29.86
N ARG A 3 14.37 6.03 28.80
CA ARG A 3 13.86 5.95 27.43
C ARG A 3 13.28 4.55 27.26
N ARG A 4 11.96 4.41 27.24
CA ARG A 4 11.32 3.17 26.76
C ARG A 4 11.82 3.00 25.34
N ALA A 5 12.61 1.96 25.08
CA ALA A 5 12.85 1.51 23.73
C ALA A 5 11.47 1.32 23.10
N VAL A 6 11.20 2.06 22.02
CA VAL A 6 9.97 1.92 21.26
C VAL A 6 10.02 0.50 20.70
N HIS A 7 9.19 -0.39 21.25
CA HIS A 7 9.06 -1.73 20.70
C HIS A 7 8.31 -1.61 19.38
N MET A 8 9.06 -1.62 18.28
CA MET A 8 8.50 -1.50 16.94
C MET A 8 7.82 -2.81 16.57
N THR A 9 6.51 -2.77 16.37
CA THR A 9 5.75 -3.96 15.98
C THR A 9 5.79 -4.16 14.48
N GLN A 10 5.45 -5.36 14.02
CA GLN A 10 5.31 -5.62 12.58
C GLN A 10 4.26 -4.72 11.92
N VAL A 11 3.20 -4.33 12.65
CA VAL A 11 2.21 -3.36 12.16
C VAL A 11 2.83 -1.98 11.99
N ASP A 12 3.70 -1.56 12.90
CA ASP A 12 4.40 -0.27 12.79
C ASP A 12 5.34 -0.25 11.59
N MET A 13 6.01 -1.36 11.29
CA MET A 13 6.82 -1.50 10.08
C MET A 13 5.96 -1.34 8.82
N ILE A 14 4.86 -2.10 8.71
CA ILE A 14 3.94 -2.02 7.56
C ILE A 14 3.38 -0.59 7.44
N LYS A 15 3.02 0.04 8.55
CA LYS A 15 2.49 1.40 8.56
C LYS A 15 3.52 2.41 8.08
N ASN A 16 4.75 2.37 8.60
CA ASN A 16 5.82 3.26 8.18
C ASN A 16 6.10 3.12 6.69
N GLU A 17 6.26 1.88 6.22
CA GLU A 17 6.53 1.59 4.81
C GLU A 17 5.40 2.07 3.91
N LEU A 18 4.14 1.82 4.25
CA LEU A 18 3.01 2.34 3.48
C LEU A 18 2.93 3.87 3.54
N SER A 19 3.24 4.49 4.69
CA SER A 19 3.14 5.94 4.85
C SER A 19 4.13 6.71 3.97
N GLU A 20 5.31 6.13 3.72
CA GLU A 20 6.34 6.69 2.82
C GLU A 20 5.94 6.58 1.33
N HIS A 21 4.93 5.78 1.01
CA HIS A 21 4.53 5.46 -0.36
C HIS A 21 3.12 5.96 -0.71
N ILE A 22 2.56 6.87 0.11
CA ILE A 22 1.30 7.55 -0.20
C ILE A 22 1.44 8.30 -1.54
N GLY A 23 0.46 8.14 -2.41
CA GLY A 23 0.41 8.71 -3.77
C GLY A 23 1.02 7.81 -4.84
N LYS A 24 1.77 6.76 -4.47
CA LYS A 24 2.38 5.85 -5.44
C LYS A 24 1.41 4.81 -5.96
N HIS A 25 1.70 4.31 -7.15
CA HIS A 25 0.99 3.18 -7.74
C HIS A 25 1.26 1.90 -6.95
N VAL A 26 0.21 1.11 -6.73
CA VAL A 26 0.27 -0.15 -5.99
C VAL A 26 -0.53 -1.24 -6.70
N ILE A 27 -0.10 -2.48 -6.52
CA ILE A 27 -0.86 -3.68 -6.86
C ILE A 27 -1.38 -4.29 -5.56
N VAL A 28 -2.69 -4.47 -5.46
CA VAL A 28 -3.33 -5.16 -4.35
C VAL A 28 -3.88 -6.50 -4.83
N LYS A 29 -3.46 -7.57 -4.14
CA LYS A 29 -3.93 -8.94 -4.35
C LYS A 29 -4.70 -9.39 -3.11
N ALA A 30 -6.00 -9.59 -3.23
CA ALA A 30 -6.87 -10.01 -2.14
C ALA A 30 -7.45 -11.42 -2.38
N ASN A 31 -7.39 -12.27 -1.35
CA ASN A 31 -7.97 -13.61 -1.31
C ASN A 31 -9.40 -13.52 -0.78
N ARG A 32 -10.40 -13.71 -1.65
CA ARG A 32 -11.83 -13.59 -1.29
C ARG A 32 -12.52 -14.93 -1.01
N GLY A 33 -11.75 -15.96 -0.62
CA GLY A 33 -12.25 -17.30 -0.26
C GLY A 33 -11.67 -18.44 -1.10
N ARG A 34 -12.44 -19.54 -1.23
CA ARG A 34 -12.03 -20.78 -1.92
C ARG A 34 -11.78 -20.49 -3.41
N LYS A 35 -10.51 -20.24 -3.77
CA LYS A 35 -9.99 -20.11 -5.15
C LYS A 35 -10.26 -18.78 -5.88
N ARG A 36 -10.78 -17.74 -5.22
CA ARG A 36 -10.98 -16.42 -5.86
C ARG A 36 -9.93 -15.43 -5.38
N ILE A 37 -8.93 -15.22 -6.22
CA ILE A 37 -7.89 -14.21 -6.02
C ILE A 37 -8.23 -13.01 -6.92
N VAL A 38 -8.33 -11.83 -6.34
CA VAL A 38 -8.58 -10.59 -7.08
C VAL A 38 -7.29 -9.77 -7.04
N THR A 39 -6.76 -9.42 -8.20
CA THR A 39 -5.62 -8.52 -8.35
C THR A 39 -6.10 -7.21 -8.96
N ARG A 40 -5.78 -6.08 -8.34
CA ARG A 40 -6.17 -4.75 -8.81
C ARG A 40 -4.99 -3.79 -8.72
N LYS A 41 -4.86 -2.93 -9.73
CA LYS A 41 -3.94 -1.79 -9.72
C LYS A 41 -4.66 -0.57 -9.16
N GLY A 42 -3.95 0.25 -8.40
CA GLY A 42 -4.49 1.48 -7.83
C GLY A 42 -3.42 2.41 -7.32
N ILE A 43 -3.83 3.41 -6.57
CA ILE A 43 -2.97 4.39 -5.91
C ILE A 43 -3.18 4.29 -4.41
N LEU A 44 -2.08 4.23 -3.64
CA LEU A 44 -2.17 4.27 -2.18
C LEU A 44 -2.56 5.70 -1.75
N LYS A 45 -3.81 5.88 -1.31
CA LYS A 45 -4.38 7.20 -1.07
C LYS A 45 -4.08 7.74 0.33
N ALA A 46 -4.20 6.88 1.34
CA ALA A 46 -4.04 7.29 2.73
C ALA A 46 -3.68 6.09 3.61
N VAL A 47 -2.95 6.37 4.69
CA VAL A 47 -2.57 5.39 5.72
C VAL A 47 -3.03 5.93 7.08
N TYR A 48 -3.81 5.13 7.79
CA TYR A 48 -4.39 5.46 9.10
C TYR A 48 -3.90 4.49 10.18
N PRO A 49 -4.10 4.79 11.47
CA PRO A 49 -3.63 3.93 12.55
C PRO A 49 -4.07 2.46 12.46
N SER A 50 -5.26 2.18 11.91
CA SER A 50 -5.87 0.84 11.86
C SER A 50 -6.06 0.26 10.45
N LEU A 51 -6.00 1.09 9.40
CA LEU A 51 -6.24 0.68 8.02
C LEU A 51 -5.50 1.59 7.04
N PHE A 52 -5.40 1.17 5.80
CA PHE A 52 -4.97 2.01 4.68
C PHE A 52 -6.01 1.99 3.57
N VAL A 53 -6.00 3.01 2.71
CA VAL A 53 -6.96 3.21 1.63
C VAL A 53 -6.24 3.22 0.29
N VAL A 54 -6.72 2.39 -0.63
CA VAL A 54 -6.25 2.35 -2.02
C VAL A 54 -7.39 2.77 -2.93
N THR A 55 -7.11 3.69 -3.84
CA THR A 55 -8.03 4.09 -4.90
C THR A 55 -7.79 3.21 -6.13
N ILE A 56 -8.81 2.48 -6.55
CA ILE A 56 -8.78 1.64 -7.76
C ILE A 56 -9.53 2.35 -8.86
N SER A 57 -8.85 2.62 -9.97
CA SER A 57 -9.46 3.12 -11.21
C SER A 57 -9.85 1.93 -12.10
N SER A 58 -11.05 1.97 -12.66
CA SER A 58 -11.56 0.99 -13.61
C SER A 58 -11.98 1.73 -14.87
N GLU A 59 -11.53 1.26 -16.04
CA GLU A 59 -11.85 1.92 -17.32
C GLU A 59 -13.37 2.13 -17.46
N GLY A 60 -13.77 3.40 -17.60
CA GLY A 60 -15.17 3.80 -17.78
C GLY A 60 -16.02 3.90 -16.50
N LEU A 61 -15.45 3.76 -15.31
CA LEU A 61 -16.18 3.87 -14.03
C LEU A 61 -15.52 4.87 -13.07
N THR A 62 -16.31 5.39 -12.14
CA THR A 62 -15.84 6.20 -11.02
C THR A 62 -14.81 5.45 -10.19
N ASP A 63 -13.72 6.14 -9.83
CA ASP A 63 -12.70 5.65 -8.92
C ASP A 63 -13.32 5.15 -7.61
N ARG A 64 -12.88 3.98 -7.15
CA ARG A 64 -13.37 3.36 -5.92
C ARG A 64 -12.27 3.34 -4.88
N ASN A 65 -12.56 3.94 -3.72
CA ASN A 65 -11.71 3.83 -2.55
C ASN A 65 -12.02 2.51 -1.84
N ILE A 66 -10.99 1.70 -1.61
CA ILE A 66 -11.07 0.44 -0.89
C ILE A 66 -10.14 0.50 0.30
N SER A 67 -10.66 0.26 1.49
CA SER A 67 -9.89 0.17 2.72
C SER A 67 -9.46 -1.27 3.00
N PHE A 68 -8.24 -1.44 3.48
CA PHE A 68 -7.70 -2.72 3.94
C PHE A 68 -7.07 -2.55 5.33
N THR A 69 -7.17 -3.57 6.17
CA THR A 69 -6.59 -3.54 7.52
C THR A 69 -5.19 -4.15 7.53
N TYR A 70 -4.38 -3.80 8.52
CA TYR A 70 -3.07 -4.43 8.72
C TYR A 70 -3.21 -5.93 9.04
N SER A 71 -4.29 -6.34 9.72
CA SER A 71 -4.59 -7.75 9.97
C SER A 71 -4.78 -8.53 8.66
N ASP A 72 -5.37 -7.93 7.63
CA ASP A 72 -5.52 -8.58 6.31
C ASP A 72 -4.15 -8.85 5.67
N VAL A 73 -3.20 -7.93 5.84
CA VAL A 73 -1.82 -8.07 5.35
C VAL A 73 -1.05 -9.13 6.14
N LEU A 74 -1.12 -9.06 7.47
CA LEU A 74 -0.48 -10.02 8.37
C LEU A 74 -0.97 -11.45 8.15
N THR A 75 -2.28 -11.63 7.89
CA THR A 75 -2.88 -12.94 7.60
C THR A 75 -2.71 -13.39 6.16
N SER A 76 -1.98 -12.63 5.32
CA SER A 76 -1.83 -12.88 3.88
C SER A 76 -3.16 -12.97 3.11
N THR A 77 -4.24 -12.46 3.69
CA THR A 77 -5.54 -12.30 3.02
C THR A 77 -5.44 -11.20 1.96
N VAL A 78 -4.61 -10.19 2.22
CA VAL A 78 -4.25 -9.12 1.30
C VAL A 78 -2.74 -9.09 1.16
N LYS A 79 -2.25 -8.94 -0.08
CA LYS A 79 -0.86 -8.60 -0.37
C LYS A 79 -0.85 -7.30 -1.14
N ILE A 80 0.03 -6.39 -0.76
CA ILE A 80 0.25 -5.12 -1.43
C ILE A 80 1.69 -5.09 -1.95
N ALA A 81 1.86 -4.61 -3.16
CA ALA A 81 3.16 -4.35 -3.76
C ALA A 81 3.16 -2.90 -4.25
N ILE A 82 4.17 -2.15 -3.85
CA ILE A 82 4.42 -0.79 -4.34
C ILE A 82 5.06 -0.94 -5.72
N LEU A 83 4.52 -0.22 -6.70
CA LEU A 83 5.16 -0.06 -8.00
C LEU A 83 6.11 1.12 -7.85
N GLU A 84 7.39 0.83 -7.71
CA GLU A 84 8.42 1.85 -7.89
C GLU A 84 8.37 2.28 -9.35
N GLU A 85 8.03 3.55 -9.59
CA GLU A 85 8.32 4.15 -10.89
C GLU A 85 9.84 4.24 -10.95
N ASP A 86 10.44 3.47 -11.86
CA ASP A 86 11.87 3.54 -12.14
C ASP A 86 12.24 5.03 -12.27
N VAL A 87 13.16 5.43 -11.39
CA VAL A 87 13.80 6.74 -11.27
C VAL A 87 13.77 7.51 -12.59
N ASP A 88 13.21 8.72 -12.53
CA ASP A 88 13.27 9.75 -13.55
C ASP A 88 14.64 9.74 -14.26
N SER A 89 14.68 9.29 -15.50
CA SER A 89 15.86 9.29 -16.37
C SER A 89 16.14 10.67 -16.98
N SER A 90 15.58 11.74 -16.41
CA SER A 90 15.68 13.10 -16.95
C SER A 90 16.78 13.97 -16.32
N ASP A 91 17.47 13.53 -15.27
CA ASP A 91 18.55 14.28 -14.61
C ASP A 91 19.98 13.76 -14.89
N LEU A 92 20.36 13.68 -16.18
CA LEU A 92 21.77 13.71 -16.60
C LEU A 92 21.98 14.94 -17.51
N LYS A 93 22.29 16.08 -16.87
CA LYS A 93 22.69 17.36 -17.47
C LYS A 93 23.72 17.19 -18.59
N ILE A 94 23.44 17.73 -19.79
CA ILE A 94 24.44 18.40 -20.64
C ILE A 94 23.78 19.53 -21.44
N SER A 95 23.94 20.77 -20.97
CA SER A 95 24.28 21.98 -21.75
C SER A 95 24.52 23.15 -20.81
#